data_AF-A0A954HSQ1-F1
#
_entry.id   AF-A0A954HSQ1-F1
#
_cell.length_a   1.000
_cell.length_b   1.000
_cell.length_c   1.000
_cell.angle_alpha   90.00
_cell.angle_beta   90.00
_cell.angle_gamma   90.00
#
_symmetry.space_group_name_H-M   'P 1'
#
loop_
_entity.id
_entity.type
_entity.pdbx_description
1 polymer ?
#
loop_
_entity_poly.entity_id
_entity_poly.type
_entity_poly.pdbx_seq_one_letter_code
_entity_poly.pdbx_strand_id
1 'polypeptide(L)'
;MHYDNFKSAILSAAAAFAFSGCAQTVYRTNADYPRNAAQERSPAAQSVATGELEPVPTPGNSVSEDARIRLTDYTEEASPDQSASAPVAASPADSETPSAAGKPPAEPPSFPETSAADDGSDLPSITLAEVEQLALENNPSIQQSAAAAGQADSLRDQVGLRPNPTFGYFGSQLADRNTDQHGLYVDQEFVRGNKLHLNRCVLQQTAQARLWDVETQKQRVCTDIRMRFFEAMAAQQQLNATLSFTEVAERGVQAATERQQAGEASQVEVLQSRIQLNEVRLAGRQARAAFEGAWNDLISVAGVPYMTPRRLEADLGVAREATDWDAVYADIVQRSPELSAAAARVREASAMVRRQEAQPIPNINVQLGAGVDNGTDAGLINLQVGAPIPVHNDNHGNISAAYAEYCRATHEVRRLELSLRARLARAVQDYESALAAVTKYEDEILPDAGQTLKLSEQAYKAGELDFLQVLIVRRTYFDSNIRYIQARGQLAQANARIHGLLLTGGLDINADTSADDGLRGQSFGGQ
;
A
#
# COMPACT_ATOMS: atom_id res chain seq x y z
N MET A 1 23.39 -13.75 -36.04
CA MET A 1 24.57 -12.99 -35.56
C MET A 1 24.31 -11.52 -35.80
N HIS A 2 24.57 -10.69 -34.78
CA HIS A 2 24.40 -9.23 -34.70
C HIS A 2 22.97 -8.69 -34.53
N TYR A 3 22.41 -8.83 -33.32
CA TYR A 3 21.41 -7.89 -32.79
C TYR A 3 21.49 -7.62 -31.27
N ASP A 4 22.53 -8.13 -30.57
CA ASP A 4 22.61 -8.06 -29.09
C ASP A 4 23.52 -6.95 -28.51
N ASN A 5 24.26 -6.19 -29.32
CA ASN A 5 25.26 -5.24 -28.79
C ASN A 5 24.81 -3.77 -28.68
N PHE A 6 23.55 -3.44 -28.99
CA PHE A 6 23.11 -2.03 -28.97
C PHE A 6 22.33 -1.63 -27.70
N LYS A 7 21.80 -2.58 -26.93
CA LYS A 7 21.05 -2.28 -25.69
C LYS A 7 21.92 -2.17 -24.43
N SER A 8 23.06 -2.86 -24.35
CA SER A 8 23.98 -2.73 -23.20
C SER A 8 24.85 -1.47 -23.26
N ALA A 9 25.12 -0.94 -24.46
CA ALA A 9 25.94 0.26 -24.64
C ALA A 9 25.24 1.56 -24.19
N ILE A 10 23.90 1.62 -24.27
CA ILE A 10 23.13 2.81 -23.86
C ILE A 10 22.98 2.89 -22.33
N LEU A 11 22.94 1.74 -21.64
CA LEU A 11 22.88 1.68 -20.17
C LEU A 11 24.24 1.94 -19.49
N SER A 12 25.36 1.59 -20.14
CA SER A 12 26.70 1.82 -19.58
C SER A 12 27.22 3.25 -19.80
N ALA A 13 26.88 3.90 -20.92
CA ALA A 13 27.31 5.26 -21.21
C ALA A 13 26.59 6.34 -20.37
N ALA A 14 25.34 6.10 -19.97
CA ALA A 14 24.59 7.01 -19.09
C ALA A 14 25.09 6.99 -17.63
N ALA A 15 25.66 5.87 -17.17
CA ALA A 15 26.20 5.74 -15.82
C ALA A 15 27.59 6.40 -15.65
N ALA A 16 28.42 6.44 -16.70
CA ALA A 16 29.80 6.94 -16.60
C ALA A 16 29.92 8.48 -16.62
N PHE A 17 28.96 9.21 -17.20
CA PHE A 17 28.95 10.67 -17.20
C PHE A 17 28.17 11.32 -16.05
N ALA A 18 27.29 10.56 -15.37
CA ALA A 18 26.43 11.09 -14.30
C ALA A 18 27.16 11.26 -12.95
N PHE A 19 28.25 10.53 -12.70
CA PHE A 19 28.93 10.58 -11.39
C PHE A 19 29.85 11.79 -11.19
N SER A 20 30.33 12.44 -12.26
CA SER A 20 31.24 13.59 -12.12
C SER A 20 30.51 14.95 -12.05
N GLY A 21 29.27 15.04 -12.54
CA GLY A 21 28.53 16.32 -12.61
C GLY A 21 27.74 16.69 -11.36
N CYS A 22 27.39 15.72 -10.51
CA CYS A 22 26.58 15.98 -9.31
C CYS A 22 27.41 16.37 -8.07
N ALA A 23 28.73 16.18 -8.11
CA ALA A 23 29.60 16.39 -6.95
C ALA A 23 30.29 17.76 -6.89
N GLN A 24 30.14 18.65 -7.88
CA GLN A 24 31.07 19.79 -8.07
C GLN A 24 30.48 21.20 -8.07
N THR A 25 29.19 21.40 -7.79
CA THR A 25 28.56 22.74 -7.91
C THR A 25 28.00 23.30 -6.60
N VAL A 26 28.69 23.07 -5.47
CA VAL A 26 28.42 23.78 -4.22
C VAL A 26 29.75 24.18 -3.60
N TYR A 27 30.34 25.29 -4.07
CA TYR A 27 31.24 26.19 -3.32
C TYR A 27 31.81 27.25 -4.29
N ARG A 28 31.08 28.35 -4.48
CA ARG A 28 31.67 29.65 -4.84
C ARG A 28 30.91 30.73 -4.08
N THR A 29 31.39 31.02 -2.87
CA THR A 29 31.02 32.21 -2.10
C THR A 29 31.85 33.39 -2.58
N ASN A 30 31.19 34.46 -3.00
CA ASN A 30 31.79 35.75 -3.28
C ASN A 30 32.47 36.31 -2.02
N ALA A 31 33.76 36.60 -2.13
CA ALA A 31 34.51 37.43 -1.19
C ALA A 31 35.07 38.60 -1.99
N ASP A 32 34.60 39.82 -1.69
CA ASP A 32 35.33 41.06 -1.92
C ASP A 32 34.53 42.23 -1.31
N TYR A 33 35.05 42.84 -0.23
CA TYR A 33 35.15 44.29 0.01
C TYR A 33 35.91 44.52 1.36
N PRO A 34 36.70 45.61 1.50
CA PRO A 34 37.91 45.63 2.32
C PRO A 34 37.79 46.32 3.69
N ARG A 35 38.82 46.05 4.53
CA ARG A 35 39.12 46.63 5.85
C ARG A 35 39.58 48.10 5.81
N ASN A 36 39.27 48.83 6.88
CA ASN A 36 40.10 49.88 7.53
C ASN A 36 39.78 49.84 9.05
N ALA A 37 40.70 49.42 9.94
CA ALA A 37 41.68 50.21 10.71
C ALA A 37 41.01 51.22 11.69
N ALA A 38 40.87 50.94 12.99
CA ALA A 38 41.85 50.96 14.10
C ALA A 38 41.95 52.33 14.83
N GLN A 39 41.62 52.37 16.14
CA GLN A 39 42.29 53.13 17.24
C GLN A 39 41.40 53.10 18.51
N GLU A 40 41.75 52.39 19.60
CA GLU A 40 42.69 52.72 20.69
C GLU A 40 42.14 53.66 21.80
N ARG A 41 42.10 53.13 23.04
CA ARG A 41 42.38 53.75 24.38
C ARG A 41 41.27 53.75 25.46
N SER A 42 41.61 53.08 26.56
CA SER A 42 41.14 53.16 27.97
C SER A 42 41.75 54.43 28.67
N PRO A 43 41.53 54.82 29.97
CA PRO A 43 40.92 54.10 31.12
C PRO A 43 40.13 54.93 32.21
N ALA A 44 39.66 54.20 33.26
CA ALA A 44 39.41 54.59 34.69
C ALA A 44 38.21 55.54 35.03
N ALA A 45 37.46 55.48 36.15
CA ALA A 45 37.30 54.60 37.33
C ALA A 45 36.06 55.06 38.18
N GLN A 46 35.59 54.21 39.12
CA GLN A 46 34.76 54.49 40.35
C GLN A 46 33.26 54.84 40.16
N SER A 47 32.26 54.43 40.96
CA SER A 47 32.14 53.74 42.26
C SER A 47 30.65 53.36 42.57
N VAL A 48 30.44 52.21 43.25
CA VAL A 48 29.47 51.90 44.35
C VAL A 48 27.94 52.01 44.11
N ALA A 49 27.23 50.87 44.22
CA ALA A 49 26.21 50.57 45.27
C ALA A 49 25.23 49.42 44.90
N THR A 50 25.31 48.32 45.66
CA THR A 50 24.23 47.45 46.20
C THR A 50 22.92 47.19 45.43
N GLY A 51 22.58 45.91 45.26
CA GLY A 51 21.20 45.43 45.06
C GLY A 51 21.14 43.95 44.70
N GLU A 52 20.56 43.15 45.58
CA GLU A 52 20.45 41.69 45.56
C GLU A 52 19.69 41.09 44.35
N LEU A 53 20.08 39.84 44.07
CA LEU A 53 19.57 38.90 43.07
C LEU A 53 18.21 38.30 43.48
N GLU A 54 17.30 38.09 42.53
CA GLU A 54 16.61 36.79 42.30
C GLU A 54 16.04 36.70 40.86
N PRO A 55 16.08 35.51 40.21
CA PRO A 55 15.49 35.28 38.89
C PRO A 55 14.05 34.73 38.94
N VAL A 56 13.27 35.09 37.93
CA VAL A 56 11.88 34.68 37.66
C VAL A 56 11.80 33.20 37.20
N PRO A 57 10.87 32.38 37.73
CA PRO A 57 10.61 31.03 37.25
C PRO A 57 9.49 30.95 36.20
N THR A 58 9.55 29.88 35.40
CA THR A 58 8.60 29.43 34.36
C THR A 58 7.17 29.16 34.86
N PRO A 59 6.14 29.26 34.00
CA PRO A 59 4.75 29.13 34.41
C PRO A 59 4.32 27.66 34.59
N GLY A 60 3.56 27.44 35.66
CA GLY A 60 3.03 26.16 36.08
C GLY A 60 1.68 25.78 35.48
N ASN A 61 1.43 24.47 35.49
CA ASN A 61 0.15 23.83 35.31
C ASN A 61 -0.77 24.12 36.50
N SER A 62 -2.01 24.51 36.23
CA SER A 62 -3.09 24.59 37.23
C SER A 62 -3.78 23.23 37.38
N VAL A 63 -3.82 22.77 38.63
CA VAL A 63 -4.60 21.64 39.14
C VAL A 63 -6.07 22.05 39.31
N SER A 64 -6.98 21.09 39.19
CA SER A 64 -8.17 21.03 40.04
C SER A 64 -8.32 19.62 40.60
N GLU A 65 -8.15 19.51 41.91
CA GLU A 65 -8.52 18.36 42.75
C GLU A 65 -10.04 18.16 42.76
N ASP A 66 -10.50 16.91 42.85
CA ASP A 66 -11.20 16.50 44.08
C ASP A 66 -11.28 14.97 44.27
N ALA A 67 -11.18 14.58 45.54
CA ALA A 67 -11.81 13.41 46.17
C ALA A 67 -11.16 12.00 46.10
N ARG A 68 -10.28 11.68 47.08
CA ARG A 68 -10.54 10.78 48.25
C ARG A 68 -9.32 9.95 48.74
N ILE A 69 -8.70 10.46 49.82
CA ILE A 69 -8.43 9.80 51.14
C ILE A 69 -7.96 8.33 51.11
N ARG A 70 -6.63 8.13 51.19
CA ARG A 70 -5.80 7.67 52.34
C ARG A 70 -5.90 6.18 52.74
N LEU A 71 -4.87 5.44 52.31
CA LEU A 71 -4.26 4.32 53.03
C LEU A 71 -3.12 4.85 53.92
N THR A 72 -3.01 4.30 55.12
CA THR A 72 -1.85 4.23 56.04
C THR A 72 -2.13 3.01 56.92
N ASP A 73 -1.23 2.13 57.32
CA ASP A 73 0.22 2.01 57.24
C ASP A 73 0.61 0.58 57.70
N TYR A 74 1.80 0.11 57.29
CA TYR A 74 2.81 -0.73 57.99
C TYR A 74 2.38 -1.94 58.87
N THR A 75 3.05 -3.09 58.96
CA THR A 75 4.46 -3.58 58.90
C THR A 75 4.32 -5.12 58.84
N GLU A 76 4.99 -5.90 57.98
CA GLU A 76 6.37 -6.43 58.09
C GLU A 76 6.57 -7.58 59.12
N GLU A 77 7.36 -8.59 58.70
CA GLU A 77 7.93 -9.81 59.38
C GLU A 77 7.34 -11.16 58.89
N ALA A 78 8.04 -12.00 58.09
CA ALA A 78 9.30 -12.75 58.28
C ALA A 78 9.08 -14.25 58.64
N SER A 79 9.07 -15.11 57.60
CA SER A 79 9.81 -16.39 57.38
C SER A 79 9.99 -17.47 58.50
N PRO A 80 10.49 -18.70 58.21
CA PRO A 80 9.76 -19.96 58.46
C PRO A 80 10.47 -20.97 59.40
N ASP A 81 9.79 -22.05 59.79
CA ASP A 81 10.43 -23.30 60.30
C ASP A 81 9.46 -24.48 60.17
N GLN A 82 9.74 -25.48 59.33
CA GLN A 82 10.39 -26.78 59.60
C GLN A 82 9.66 -27.78 60.51
N SER A 83 9.59 -29.00 59.95
CA SER A 83 9.84 -30.30 60.58
C SER A 83 8.67 -31.14 61.17
N ALA A 84 8.51 -32.31 60.52
CA ALA A 84 8.62 -33.65 61.10
C ALA A 84 7.35 -34.50 61.34
N SER A 85 7.52 -35.76 60.89
CA SER A 85 7.01 -37.02 61.44
C SER A 85 5.73 -37.66 60.85
N ALA A 86 5.98 -38.77 60.15
CA ALA A 86 5.07 -39.89 59.85
C ALA A 86 4.90 -40.80 61.12
N PRO A 87 4.50 -42.10 61.04
CA PRO A 87 3.46 -42.83 60.28
C PRO A 87 2.59 -43.76 61.17
N VAL A 88 1.41 -44.26 60.74
CA VAL A 88 0.75 -45.51 61.23
C VAL A 88 -0.20 -46.02 60.11
N ALA A 89 0.04 -47.14 59.39
CA ALA A 89 -0.43 -48.53 59.62
C ALA A 89 -1.95 -48.65 59.97
N ALA A 90 -2.82 -49.55 59.49
CA ALA A 90 -2.73 -50.82 58.77
C ALA A 90 -4.11 -51.17 58.11
N SER A 91 -4.05 -52.13 57.17
CA SER A 91 -5.11 -52.86 56.41
C SER A 91 -6.09 -53.71 57.29
N PRO A 92 -6.92 -54.65 56.78
CA PRO A 92 -7.77 -54.76 55.56
C PRO A 92 -9.22 -55.24 55.90
N ALA A 93 -10.10 -55.42 54.91
CA ALA A 93 -11.04 -56.56 54.83
C ALA A 93 -11.82 -56.59 53.50
N ASP A 94 -11.79 -57.77 52.88
CA ASP A 94 -12.64 -58.33 51.81
C ASP A 94 -14.15 -58.24 52.17
N SER A 95 -15.17 -58.52 51.35
CA SER A 95 -15.40 -59.02 49.99
C SER A 95 -16.92 -58.88 49.76
N GLU A 96 -17.34 -58.84 48.50
CA GLU A 96 -18.46 -59.60 47.90
C GLU A 96 -19.21 -58.83 46.81
N THR A 97 -18.98 -59.26 45.57
CA THR A 97 -19.87 -59.10 44.42
C THR A 97 -21.18 -59.87 44.59
N PRO A 98 -22.27 -59.40 43.97
CA PRO A 98 -23.18 -60.29 43.27
C PRO A 98 -23.18 -60.02 41.76
N SER A 99 -22.98 -61.12 41.05
CA SER A 99 -23.23 -61.34 39.63
C SER A 99 -24.67 -60.97 39.25
N ALA A 100 -24.84 -60.11 38.24
CA ALA A 100 -26.07 -59.96 37.48
C ALA A 100 -25.75 -60.12 35.99
N ALA A 101 -26.38 -61.11 35.37
CA ALA A 101 -26.28 -61.41 33.94
C ALA A 101 -26.84 -60.25 33.11
N GLY A 102 -25.96 -59.54 32.41
CA GLY A 102 -26.28 -58.49 31.44
C GLY A 102 -26.28 -59.03 30.01
N LYS A 103 -27.35 -58.71 29.29
CA LYS A 103 -27.56 -58.86 27.84
C LYS A 103 -26.32 -58.40 27.03
N PRO A 104 -26.02 -58.96 25.84
CA PRO A 104 -24.88 -58.50 25.04
C PRO A 104 -24.94 -56.98 24.81
N PRO A 105 -23.79 -56.27 24.78
CA PRO A 105 -23.76 -54.84 24.52
C PRO A 105 -24.45 -54.56 23.18
N ALA A 106 -25.27 -53.52 23.14
CA ALA A 106 -25.75 -53.00 21.88
C ALA A 106 -24.54 -52.59 21.02
N GLU A 107 -24.61 -52.94 19.73
CA GLU A 107 -23.56 -52.67 18.76
C GLU A 107 -23.20 -51.17 18.78
N PRO A 108 -21.92 -50.78 18.97
CA PRO A 108 -21.54 -49.38 19.09
C PRO A 108 -21.84 -48.65 17.76
N PRO A 109 -22.30 -47.39 17.80
CA PRO A 109 -22.74 -46.67 16.61
C PRO A 109 -21.62 -46.63 15.56
N SER A 110 -21.85 -47.29 14.43
CA SER A 110 -20.98 -47.21 13.27
C SER A 110 -21.11 -45.82 12.65
N PHE A 111 -20.12 -44.95 12.89
CA PHE A 111 -19.96 -43.71 12.11
C PHE A 111 -19.76 -44.08 10.63
N PRO A 112 -20.64 -43.64 9.71
CA PRO A 112 -20.42 -43.85 8.29
C PRO A 112 -19.20 -43.03 7.83
N GLU A 113 -18.42 -43.63 6.93
CA GLU A 113 -17.43 -42.91 6.13
C GLU A 113 -18.13 -41.75 5.43
N THR A 114 -17.48 -40.58 5.43
CA THR A 114 -17.94 -39.32 4.87
C THR A 114 -18.30 -39.50 3.39
N SER A 115 -19.56 -39.86 3.11
CA SER A 115 -20.18 -39.58 1.82
C SER A 115 -20.23 -38.06 1.71
N ALA A 116 -19.59 -37.53 0.67
CA ALA A 116 -19.69 -36.14 0.27
C ALA A 116 -21.17 -35.77 0.19
N ALA A 117 -21.67 -35.06 1.21
CA ALA A 117 -22.99 -34.46 1.20
C ALA A 117 -22.88 -33.17 0.39
N ASP A 118 -23.50 -33.25 -0.77
CA ASP A 118 -23.86 -32.17 -1.68
C ASP A 118 -24.79 -31.19 -0.95
N ASP A 119 -24.26 -30.05 -0.51
CA ASP A 119 -25.07 -28.89 -0.07
C ASP A 119 -24.25 -27.60 -0.19
N GLY A 120 -24.23 -27.05 -1.41
CA GLY A 120 -23.56 -25.79 -1.75
C GLY A 120 -23.59 -25.40 -3.24
N SER A 121 -24.37 -26.10 -4.07
CA SER A 121 -24.39 -25.98 -5.54
C SER A 121 -25.25 -24.83 -6.10
N ASP A 122 -26.02 -24.11 -5.27
CA ASP A 122 -27.03 -23.16 -5.77
C ASP A 122 -26.59 -21.68 -5.84
N LEU A 123 -25.39 -21.33 -5.36
CA LEU A 123 -24.86 -19.99 -5.58
C LEU A 123 -24.17 -19.91 -6.95
N PRO A 124 -24.44 -18.88 -7.78
CA PRO A 124 -23.66 -18.66 -8.99
C PRO A 124 -22.20 -18.50 -8.59
N SER A 125 -21.29 -19.17 -9.29
CA SER A 125 -19.86 -19.06 -9.03
C SER A 125 -19.26 -17.82 -9.68
N ILE A 126 -18.07 -17.45 -9.21
CA ILE A 126 -17.26 -16.38 -9.81
C ILE A 126 -15.78 -16.78 -9.80
N THR A 127 -15.10 -16.54 -10.91
CA THR A 127 -13.68 -16.86 -11.09
C THR A 127 -12.80 -15.63 -10.86
N LEU A 128 -11.50 -15.85 -10.60
CA LEU A 128 -10.53 -14.77 -10.46
C LEU A 128 -10.51 -13.84 -11.69
N ALA A 129 -10.54 -14.42 -12.90
CA ALA A 129 -10.48 -13.66 -14.14
C ALA A 129 -11.71 -12.73 -14.32
N GLU A 130 -12.89 -13.19 -13.93
CA GLU A 130 -14.12 -12.37 -13.96
C GLU A 130 -14.03 -11.20 -12.99
N VAL A 131 -13.49 -11.41 -11.79
CA VAL A 131 -13.32 -10.32 -10.81
C VAL A 131 -12.25 -9.32 -11.27
N GLU A 132 -11.15 -9.79 -11.87
CA GLU A 132 -10.14 -8.91 -12.47
C GLU A 132 -10.72 -8.05 -13.59
N GLN A 133 -11.55 -8.64 -14.46
CA GLN A 133 -12.22 -7.90 -15.53
C GLN A 133 -13.19 -6.86 -14.96
N LEU A 134 -14.01 -7.23 -13.97
CA LEU A 134 -14.89 -6.28 -13.28
C LEU A 134 -14.10 -5.10 -12.69
N ALA A 135 -12.94 -5.37 -12.10
CA ALA A 135 -12.07 -4.34 -11.53
C ALA A 135 -11.48 -3.42 -12.60
N LEU A 136 -11.00 -3.95 -13.72
CA LEU A 136 -10.46 -3.15 -14.82
C LEU A 136 -11.51 -2.23 -15.45
N GLU A 137 -12.77 -2.64 -15.47
CA GLU A 137 -13.88 -1.86 -16.01
C GLU A 137 -14.40 -0.79 -15.02
N ASN A 138 -14.50 -1.12 -13.72
CA ASN A 138 -15.25 -0.32 -12.75
C ASN A 138 -14.38 0.38 -11.69
N ASN A 139 -13.12 0.00 -11.50
CA ASN A 139 -12.32 0.56 -10.41
C ASN A 139 -12.06 2.08 -10.61
N PRO A 140 -12.47 2.95 -9.67
CA PRO A 140 -12.37 4.40 -9.82
C PRO A 140 -10.94 4.93 -9.79
N SER A 141 -9.98 4.23 -9.18
CA SER A 141 -8.58 4.67 -9.15
C SER A 141 -7.92 4.56 -10.54
N ILE A 142 -8.29 3.55 -11.34
CA ILE A 142 -7.84 3.42 -12.72
C ILE A 142 -8.40 4.57 -13.55
N GLN A 143 -9.69 4.89 -13.38
CA GLN A 143 -10.35 6.00 -14.09
C GLN A 143 -9.74 7.35 -13.70
N GLN A 144 -9.41 7.57 -12.43
CA GLN A 144 -8.69 8.77 -11.98
C GLN A 144 -7.31 8.89 -12.61
N SER A 145 -6.53 7.80 -12.64
CA SER A 145 -5.21 7.78 -13.28
C SER A 145 -5.32 8.03 -14.79
N ALA A 146 -6.32 7.44 -15.46
CA ALA A 146 -6.59 7.65 -16.88
C ALA A 146 -6.98 9.10 -17.18
N ALA A 147 -7.81 9.72 -16.34
CA ALA A 147 -8.17 11.14 -16.48
C ALA A 147 -6.95 12.06 -16.30
N ALA A 148 -6.05 11.75 -15.36
CA ALA A 148 -4.80 12.47 -15.18
C ALA A 148 -3.86 12.34 -16.41
N ALA A 149 -3.80 11.15 -17.01
CA ALA A 149 -3.08 10.94 -18.27
C ALA A 149 -3.69 11.73 -19.44
N GLY A 150 -5.02 11.74 -19.57
CA GLY A 150 -5.74 12.53 -20.57
C GLY A 150 -5.54 14.05 -20.40
N GLN A 151 -5.45 14.52 -19.15
CA GLN A 151 -5.08 15.91 -18.85
C GLN A 151 -3.67 16.22 -19.35
N ALA A 152 -2.69 15.37 -19.05
CA ALA A 152 -1.31 15.59 -19.48
C ALA A 152 -1.18 15.60 -21.01
N ASP A 153 -1.92 14.73 -21.71
CA ASP A 153 -1.97 14.68 -23.18
C ASP A 153 -2.56 15.98 -23.76
N SER A 154 -3.64 16.48 -23.18
CA SER A 154 -4.27 17.75 -23.59
C SER A 154 -3.35 18.95 -23.36
N LEU A 155 -2.66 18.98 -22.22
CA LEU A 155 -1.69 20.04 -21.92
C LEU A 155 -0.50 19.98 -22.89
N ARG A 156 0.00 18.78 -23.26
CA ARG A 156 1.07 18.63 -24.26
C ARG A 156 0.71 19.33 -25.57
N ASP A 157 -0.54 19.24 -26.00
CA ASP A 157 -0.96 19.86 -27.24
C ASP A 157 -1.14 21.38 -27.09
N GLN A 158 -1.68 21.84 -25.95
CA GLN A 158 -1.85 23.26 -25.64
C GLN A 158 -0.52 24.03 -25.60
N VAL A 159 0.53 23.48 -25.00
CA VAL A 159 1.80 24.20 -24.77
C VAL A 159 2.65 24.40 -26.03
N GLY A 160 2.29 23.74 -27.12
CA GLY A 160 2.91 23.91 -28.43
C GLY A 160 2.25 24.98 -29.30
N LEU A 161 1.11 25.53 -28.88
CA LEU A 161 0.38 26.54 -29.64
C LEU A 161 1.06 27.91 -29.56
N ARG A 162 0.92 28.69 -30.63
CA ARG A 162 1.40 30.08 -30.65
C ARG A 162 0.46 30.97 -29.84
N PRO A 163 0.98 32.05 -29.24
CA PRO A 163 0.13 33.06 -28.60
C PRO A 163 -0.88 33.65 -29.58
N ASN A 164 -2.10 33.92 -29.10
CA ASN A 164 -3.11 34.61 -29.88
C ASN A 164 -2.72 36.08 -30.09
N PRO A 165 -3.12 36.70 -31.22
CA PRO A 165 -2.98 38.13 -31.38
C PRO A 165 -3.90 38.88 -30.40
N THR A 166 -3.44 40.03 -29.91
CA THR A 166 -4.25 40.95 -29.11
C THR A 166 -4.73 42.10 -30.00
N PHE A 167 -6.03 42.32 -30.06
CA PHE A 167 -6.62 43.49 -30.71
C PHE A 167 -7.02 44.50 -29.64
N GLY A 168 -6.67 45.76 -29.83
CA GLY A 168 -6.93 46.81 -28.86
C GLY A 168 -7.15 48.18 -29.49
N TYR A 169 -7.58 49.11 -28.65
CA TYR A 169 -7.70 50.51 -28.97
C TYR A 169 -6.61 51.29 -28.24
N PHE A 170 -6.06 52.31 -28.89
CA PHE A 170 -5.19 53.28 -28.25
C PHE A 170 -5.68 54.70 -28.54
N GLY A 171 -5.48 55.58 -27.56
CA GLY A 171 -5.72 57.00 -27.73
C GLY A 171 -4.64 57.82 -27.04
N SER A 172 -4.15 58.83 -27.73
CA SER A 172 -3.17 59.81 -27.21
C SER A 172 -3.77 61.21 -27.27
N GLN A 173 -3.32 62.10 -26.40
CA GLN A 173 -3.75 63.51 -26.37
C GLN A 173 -5.28 63.70 -26.18
N LEU A 174 -5.96 62.72 -25.58
CA LEU A 174 -7.43 62.67 -25.42
C LEU A 174 -8.08 63.86 -24.69
N ALA A 175 -7.30 64.68 -23.98
CA ALA A 175 -7.76 65.86 -23.25
C ALA A 175 -7.42 67.18 -23.93
N ASP A 176 -6.71 67.13 -25.06
CA ASP A 176 -6.37 68.31 -25.85
C ASP A 176 -7.33 68.43 -27.04
N ARG A 177 -7.85 69.64 -27.26
CA ARG A 177 -8.96 69.84 -28.22
C ARG A 177 -8.43 69.80 -29.64
N ASN A 178 -9.03 68.94 -30.46
CA ASN A 178 -8.71 68.78 -31.87
C ASN A 178 -7.24 68.42 -32.10
N THR A 179 -6.61 67.66 -31.20
CA THR A 179 -5.27 67.06 -31.38
C THR A 179 -5.25 65.62 -30.89
N ASP A 180 -6.41 65.10 -30.49
CA ASP A 180 -6.60 63.75 -30.05
C ASP A 180 -6.32 62.75 -31.18
N GLN A 181 -5.57 61.72 -30.84
CA GLN A 181 -5.25 60.62 -31.72
C GLN A 181 -6.01 59.40 -31.27
N HIS A 182 -6.65 58.73 -32.22
CA HIS A 182 -7.46 57.56 -31.98
C HIS A 182 -7.06 56.47 -32.94
N GLY A 183 -6.80 55.26 -32.45
CA GLY A 183 -6.42 54.16 -33.31
C GLY A 183 -6.75 52.79 -32.73
N LEU A 184 -6.68 51.81 -33.61
CA LEU A 184 -6.79 50.40 -33.29
C LEU A 184 -5.44 49.75 -33.54
N TYR A 185 -5.09 48.73 -32.77
CA TYR A 185 -3.86 47.98 -32.94
C TYR A 185 -4.10 46.48 -32.89
N VAL A 186 -3.23 45.76 -33.59
CA VAL A 186 -3.03 44.32 -33.44
C VAL A 186 -1.60 44.11 -32.94
N ASP A 187 -1.46 43.45 -31.81
CA ASP A 187 -0.18 43.00 -31.25
C ASP A 187 -0.06 41.48 -31.39
N GLN A 188 1.10 41.01 -31.83
CA GLN A 188 1.40 39.59 -31.91
C GLN A 188 2.79 39.32 -31.32
N GLU A 189 2.81 38.37 -30.39
CA GLU A 189 4.05 37.82 -29.87
C GLU A 189 4.56 36.66 -30.73
N PHE A 190 5.82 36.71 -31.09
CA PHE A 190 6.56 35.66 -31.77
C PHE A 190 7.53 34.99 -30.81
N VAL A 191 7.15 33.81 -30.32
CA VAL A 191 7.97 33.01 -29.41
C VAL A 191 9.26 32.56 -30.13
N ARG A 192 10.42 32.82 -29.51
CA ARG A 192 11.76 32.47 -30.05
C ARG A 192 12.40 31.35 -29.23
N GLY A 193 13.64 30.99 -29.58
CA GLY A 193 14.43 30.01 -28.83
C GLY A 193 13.89 28.58 -28.86
N ASN A 194 13.03 28.24 -29.84
CA ASN A 194 12.37 26.93 -29.92
C ASN A 194 11.56 26.55 -28.66
N LYS A 195 11.16 27.53 -27.84
CA LYS A 195 10.51 27.30 -26.53
C LYS A 195 9.23 26.48 -26.65
N LEU A 196 8.40 26.72 -27.68
CA LEU A 196 7.16 25.95 -27.89
C LEU A 196 7.42 24.45 -28.12
N HIS A 197 8.45 24.12 -28.90
CA HIS A 197 8.84 22.72 -29.10
C HIS A 197 9.41 22.12 -27.81
N LEU A 198 10.25 22.85 -27.08
CA LEU A 198 10.81 22.39 -25.81
C LEU A 198 9.72 22.18 -24.74
N ASN A 199 8.74 23.08 -24.65
CA ASN A 199 7.57 22.90 -23.79
C ASN A 199 6.80 21.61 -24.16
N ARG A 200 6.60 21.36 -25.46
CA ARG A 200 5.96 20.13 -25.94
C ARG A 200 6.79 18.88 -25.59
N CYS A 201 8.11 18.94 -25.69
CA CYS A 201 9.00 17.85 -25.31
C CYS A 201 8.93 17.53 -23.81
N VAL A 202 8.82 18.54 -22.93
CA VAL A 202 8.59 18.33 -21.49
C VAL A 202 7.28 17.58 -21.29
N LEU A 203 6.17 18.14 -21.77
CA LEU A 203 4.85 17.55 -21.53
C LEU A 203 4.62 16.23 -22.26
N GLN A 204 5.37 15.94 -23.33
CA GLN A 204 5.39 14.60 -23.91
C GLN A 204 5.96 13.57 -22.94
N GLN A 205 7.02 13.91 -22.19
CA GLN A 205 7.56 13.01 -21.16
C GLN A 205 6.65 12.95 -19.93
N THR A 206 6.02 14.07 -19.54
CA THR A 206 4.97 14.07 -18.50
C THR A 206 3.83 13.12 -18.87
N ALA A 207 3.28 13.23 -20.08
CA ALA A 207 2.23 12.34 -20.58
C ALA A 207 2.68 10.87 -20.58
N GLN A 208 3.93 10.59 -21.00
CA GLN A 208 4.48 9.25 -20.95
C GLN A 208 4.61 8.71 -19.51
N ALA A 209 5.02 9.54 -18.55
CA ALA A 209 5.07 9.17 -17.14
C ALA A 209 3.67 8.86 -16.61
N ARG A 210 2.66 9.69 -16.95
CA ARG A 210 1.26 9.45 -16.56
C ARG A 210 0.67 8.18 -17.17
N LEU A 211 1.04 7.82 -18.40
CA LEU A 211 0.64 6.52 -18.97
C LEU A 211 1.24 5.33 -18.21
N TRP A 212 2.48 5.43 -17.75
CA TRP A 212 3.06 4.41 -16.87
C TRP A 212 2.46 4.40 -15.47
N ASP A 213 1.98 5.55 -14.96
CA ASP A 213 1.21 5.61 -13.72
C ASP A 213 -0.14 4.87 -13.87
N VAL A 214 -0.79 4.95 -15.03
CA VAL A 214 -2.00 4.16 -15.34
C VAL A 214 -1.68 2.67 -15.29
N GLU A 215 -0.61 2.23 -15.94
CA GLU A 215 -0.21 0.82 -15.94
C GLU A 215 0.18 0.33 -14.54
N THR A 216 0.86 1.18 -13.75
CA THR A 216 1.15 0.91 -12.34
C THR A 216 -0.13 0.73 -11.54
N GLN A 217 -1.14 1.58 -11.74
CA GLN A 217 -2.41 1.47 -11.02
C GLN A 217 -3.19 0.22 -11.42
N LYS A 218 -3.24 -0.12 -12.71
CA LYS A 218 -3.83 -1.38 -13.17
C LYS A 218 -3.17 -2.58 -12.51
N GLN A 219 -1.84 -2.62 -12.48
CA GLN A 219 -1.10 -3.70 -11.83
C GLN A 219 -1.40 -3.79 -10.34
N ARG A 220 -1.46 -2.66 -9.61
CA ARG A 220 -1.85 -2.63 -8.19
C ARG A 220 -3.25 -3.20 -7.97
N VAL A 221 -4.23 -2.78 -8.79
CA VAL A 221 -5.60 -3.27 -8.71
C VAL A 221 -5.65 -4.78 -8.96
N CYS A 222 -5.02 -5.28 -10.03
CA CYS A 222 -4.99 -6.71 -10.31
C CYS A 222 -4.32 -7.52 -9.19
N THR A 223 -3.19 -7.05 -8.65
CA THR A 223 -2.52 -7.73 -7.53
C THR A 223 -3.39 -7.76 -6.28
N ASP A 224 -4.02 -6.63 -5.93
CA ASP A 224 -4.92 -6.56 -4.77
C ASP A 224 -6.14 -7.46 -4.97
N ILE A 225 -6.74 -7.49 -6.16
CA ILE A 225 -7.83 -8.43 -6.48
C ILE A 225 -7.38 -9.88 -6.25
N ARG A 226 -6.20 -10.28 -6.75
CA ARG A 226 -5.69 -11.64 -6.53
C ARG A 226 -5.52 -11.96 -5.05
N MET A 227 -4.90 -11.05 -4.30
CA MET A 227 -4.69 -11.22 -2.86
C MET A 227 -6.01 -11.35 -2.11
N ARG A 228 -6.95 -10.42 -2.34
CA ARG A 228 -8.28 -10.43 -1.70
C ARG A 228 -9.12 -11.62 -2.13
N PHE A 229 -8.98 -12.06 -3.38
CA PHE A 229 -9.65 -13.25 -3.89
C PHE A 229 -9.20 -14.49 -3.12
N PHE A 230 -7.89 -14.68 -2.94
CA PHE A 230 -7.36 -15.83 -2.19
C PHE A 230 -7.62 -15.74 -0.69
N GLU A 231 -7.67 -14.53 -0.13
CA GLU A 231 -8.12 -14.30 1.25
C GLU A 231 -9.59 -14.72 1.45
N ALA A 232 -10.48 -14.23 0.58
CA ALA A 232 -11.90 -14.60 0.61
C ALA A 232 -12.12 -16.08 0.33
N MET A 233 -11.32 -16.68 -0.56
CA MET A 233 -11.39 -18.11 -0.85
C MET A 233 -10.95 -18.97 0.34
N ALA A 234 -9.90 -18.58 1.07
CA ALA A 234 -9.51 -19.25 2.30
C ALA A 234 -10.60 -19.14 3.37
N ALA A 235 -11.22 -17.96 3.52
CA ALA A 235 -12.35 -17.75 4.43
C ALA A 235 -13.58 -18.61 4.03
N GLN A 236 -13.86 -18.73 2.72
CA GLN A 236 -14.91 -19.63 2.20
C GLN A 236 -14.63 -21.10 2.55
N GLN A 237 -13.39 -21.57 2.33
CA GLN A 237 -13.02 -22.95 2.68
C GLN A 237 -13.09 -23.19 4.19
N GLN A 238 -12.71 -22.20 5.00
CA GLN A 238 -12.81 -22.27 6.46
C GLN A 238 -14.27 -22.35 6.94
N LEU A 239 -15.16 -21.56 6.33
CA LEU A 239 -16.60 -21.63 6.59
C LEU A 239 -17.13 -23.01 6.23
N ASN A 240 -16.83 -23.51 5.04
CA ASN A 240 -17.28 -24.83 4.58
C ASN A 240 -16.79 -25.94 5.52
N ALA A 241 -15.51 -25.93 5.88
CA ALA A 241 -14.95 -26.88 6.84
C ALA A 241 -15.71 -26.80 8.18
N THR A 242 -15.91 -25.60 8.72
CA THR A 242 -16.59 -25.42 10.01
C THR A 242 -18.05 -25.90 9.99
N LEU A 243 -18.76 -25.71 8.88
CA LEU A 243 -20.12 -26.23 8.69
C LEU A 243 -20.11 -27.77 8.69
N SER A 244 -19.20 -28.42 7.94
CA SER A 244 -19.05 -29.88 7.97
C SER A 244 -18.72 -30.41 9.37
N PHE A 245 -17.89 -29.70 10.14
CA PHE A 245 -17.61 -30.08 11.53
C PHE A 245 -18.79 -29.86 12.48
N THR A 246 -19.69 -28.92 12.18
CA THR A 246 -20.91 -28.72 12.96
C THR A 246 -21.79 -29.96 12.90
N GLU A 247 -21.98 -30.54 11.70
CA GLU A 247 -22.76 -31.77 11.52
C GLU A 247 -22.17 -32.97 12.28
N VAL A 248 -20.84 -33.06 12.33
CA VAL A 248 -20.13 -34.10 13.10
C VAL A 248 -20.33 -33.90 14.60
N ALA A 249 -20.27 -32.66 15.08
CA ALA A 249 -20.50 -32.33 16.49
C ALA A 249 -21.96 -32.57 16.93
N GLU A 250 -22.94 -32.27 16.05
CA GLU A 250 -24.36 -32.56 16.30
C GLU A 250 -24.63 -34.05 16.47
N ARG A 251 -24.09 -34.86 15.56
CA ARG A 251 -24.13 -36.33 15.68
C ARG A 251 -23.45 -36.83 16.95
N GLY A 252 -22.36 -36.18 17.37
CA GLY A 252 -21.68 -36.47 18.63
C GLY A 252 -22.56 -36.24 19.86
N VAL A 253 -23.28 -35.10 19.91
CA VAL A 253 -24.23 -34.79 20.99
C VAL A 253 -25.39 -35.79 21.01
N GLN A 254 -25.92 -36.16 19.85
CA GLN A 254 -27.00 -37.14 19.74
C GLN A 254 -26.55 -38.50 20.30
N ALA A 255 -25.42 -39.01 19.85
CA ALA A 255 -24.88 -40.30 20.31
C ALA A 255 -24.62 -40.31 21.82
N ALA A 256 -24.03 -39.24 22.38
CA ALA A 256 -23.83 -39.12 23.82
C ALA A 256 -25.16 -39.11 24.59
N THR A 257 -26.18 -38.46 24.06
CA THR A 257 -27.51 -38.38 24.69
C THR A 257 -28.21 -39.74 24.69
N GLU A 258 -28.16 -40.48 23.58
CA GLU A 258 -28.73 -41.82 23.46
C GLU A 258 -28.06 -42.81 24.43
N ARG A 259 -26.73 -42.78 24.53
CA ARG A 259 -25.98 -43.61 25.50
C ARG A 259 -26.30 -43.25 26.95
N GLN A 260 -26.48 -41.97 27.26
CA GLN A 260 -26.89 -41.55 28.59
C GLN A 260 -28.27 -42.13 28.96
N GLN A 261 -29.22 -42.11 28.02
CA GLN A 261 -30.55 -42.69 28.21
C GLN A 261 -30.51 -44.22 28.38
N ALA A 262 -29.56 -44.89 27.74
CA ALA A 262 -29.27 -46.32 27.92
C ALA A 262 -28.54 -46.64 29.24
N GLY A 263 -28.10 -45.63 29.99
CA GLY A 263 -27.30 -45.79 31.22
C GLY A 263 -25.82 -46.11 30.97
N GLU A 264 -25.35 -45.94 29.73
CA GLU A 264 -24.01 -46.31 29.24
C GLU A 264 -23.07 -45.11 29.06
N ALA A 265 -23.52 -43.90 29.44
CA ALA A 265 -22.73 -42.67 29.44
C ALA A 265 -23.16 -41.74 30.59
N SER A 266 -22.24 -40.90 31.04
CA SER A 266 -22.48 -39.92 32.11
C SER A 266 -23.16 -38.64 31.59
N GLN A 267 -23.81 -37.88 32.49
CA GLN A 267 -24.30 -36.54 32.16
C GLN A 267 -23.16 -35.58 31.75
N VAL A 268 -21.96 -35.81 32.26
CA VAL A 268 -20.76 -35.02 31.95
C VAL A 268 -20.42 -35.12 30.46
N GLU A 269 -20.44 -36.32 29.89
CA GLU A 269 -20.15 -36.55 28.46
C GLU A 269 -21.14 -35.82 27.54
N VAL A 270 -22.43 -35.81 27.90
CA VAL A 270 -23.45 -35.07 27.15
C VAL A 270 -23.20 -33.56 27.22
N LEU A 271 -22.90 -33.03 28.41
CA LEU A 271 -22.61 -31.61 28.59
C LEU A 271 -21.33 -31.20 27.84
N GLN A 272 -20.28 -32.01 27.87
CA GLN A 272 -19.05 -31.76 27.11
C GLN A 272 -19.28 -31.76 25.60
N SER A 273 -20.04 -32.73 25.08
CA SER A 273 -20.43 -32.75 23.67
C SER A 273 -21.19 -31.49 23.27
N ARG A 274 -22.12 -31.03 24.13
CA ARG A 274 -22.89 -29.79 23.89
C ARG A 274 -22.01 -28.55 23.91
N ILE A 275 -21.03 -28.48 24.81
CA ILE A 275 -20.04 -27.40 24.85
C ILE A 275 -19.27 -27.37 23.52
N GLN A 276 -18.74 -28.51 23.06
CA GLN A 276 -18.01 -28.57 21.79
C GLN A 276 -18.88 -28.18 20.60
N LEU A 277 -20.14 -28.64 20.54
CA LEU A 277 -21.07 -28.20 19.50
C LEU A 277 -21.30 -26.68 19.53
N ASN A 278 -21.47 -26.09 20.72
CA ASN A 278 -21.65 -24.65 20.86
C ASN A 278 -20.39 -23.87 20.44
N GLU A 279 -19.19 -24.37 20.74
CA GLU A 279 -17.93 -23.79 20.28
C GLU A 279 -17.82 -23.83 18.75
N VAL A 280 -18.11 -24.97 18.12
CA VAL A 280 -18.08 -25.11 16.64
C VAL A 280 -19.14 -24.21 15.98
N ARG A 281 -20.35 -24.10 16.54
CA ARG A 281 -21.38 -23.17 16.06
C ARG A 281 -20.96 -21.70 16.19
N LEU A 282 -20.26 -21.34 17.26
CA LEU A 282 -19.68 -19.99 17.40
C LEU A 282 -18.61 -19.76 16.32
N ALA A 283 -17.70 -20.71 16.13
CA ALA A 283 -16.69 -20.64 15.07
C ALA A 283 -17.33 -20.53 13.68
N GLY A 284 -18.45 -21.23 13.41
CA GLY A 284 -19.17 -21.14 12.14
C GLY A 284 -19.77 -19.76 11.88
N ARG A 285 -20.32 -19.10 12.92
CA ARG A 285 -20.78 -17.71 12.82
C ARG A 285 -19.62 -16.74 12.57
N GLN A 286 -18.47 -16.95 13.22
CA GLN A 286 -17.28 -16.14 13.00
C GLN A 286 -16.70 -16.34 11.60
N ALA A 287 -16.61 -17.57 11.11
CA ALA A 287 -16.14 -17.89 9.77
C ALA A 287 -17.06 -17.31 8.69
N ARG A 288 -18.38 -17.29 8.91
CA ARG A 288 -19.33 -16.63 8.01
C ARG A 288 -19.10 -15.12 7.95
N ALA A 289 -18.98 -14.47 9.11
CA ALA A 289 -18.69 -13.04 9.16
C ALA A 289 -17.32 -12.71 8.51
N ALA A 290 -16.31 -13.56 8.69
CA ALA A 290 -15.00 -13.40 8.06
C ALA A 290 -15.08 -13.54 6.53
N PHE A 291 -15.82 -14.51 6.01
CA PHE A 291 -16.06 -14.66 4.57
C PHE A 291 -16.82 -13.45 3.99
N GLU A 292 -17.88 -13.00 4.65
CA GLU A 292 -18.64 -11.82 4.23
C GLU A 292 -17.77 -10.55 4.24
N GLY A 293 -16.91 -10.39 5.24
CA GLY A 293 -15.93 -9.30 5.31
C GLY A 293 -14.92 -9.35 4.16
N ALA A 294 -14.26 -10.48 3.95
CA ALA A 294 -13.27 -10.66 2.88
C ALA A 294 -13.91 -10.51 1.48
N TRP A 295 -15.17 -10.95 1.32
CA TRP A 295 -15.94 -10.73 0.11
C TRP A 295 -16.19 -9.24 -0.15
N ASN A 296 -16.60 -8.49 0.87
CA ASN A 296 -16.83 -7.05 0.76
C ASN A 296 -15.54 -6.30 0.40
N ASP A 297 -14.40 -6.67 0.98
CA ASP A 297 -13.09 -6.11 0.63
C ASP A 297 -12.74 -6.39 -0.83
N LEU A 298 -12.98 -7.62 -1.31
CA LEU A 298 -12.75 -8.01 -2.71
C LEU A 298 -13.58 -7.17 -3.70
N ILE A 299 -14.90 -7.06 -3.50
CA ILE A 299 -15.78 -6.35 -4.43
C ILE A 299 -15.58 -4.82 -4.37
N SER A 300 -15.13 -4.30 -3.22
CA SER A 300 -14.76 -2.88 -3.06
C SER A 300 -13.58 -2.52 -3.96
N VAL A 301 -12.54 -3.37 -3.98
CA VAL A 301 -11.41 -3.21 -4.93
C VAL A 301 -11.87 -3.44 -6.38
N ALA A 302 -12.86 -4.30 -6.61
CA ALA A 302 -13.44 -4.48 -7.95
C ALA A 302 -14.26 -3.28 -8.42
N GLY A 303 -14.47 -2.27 -7.58
CA GLY A 303 -15.24 -1.06 -7.92
C GLY A 303 -16.75 -1.28 -7.97
N VAL A 304 -17.24 -2.37 -7.36
CA VAL A 304 -18.68 -2.69 -7.33
C VAL A 304 -19.23 -2.34 -5.93
N PRO A 305 -20.19 -1.40 -5.80
CA PRO A 305 -20.67 -0.94 -4.49
C PRO A 305 -21.35 -2.02 -3.64
N TYR A 306 -22.03 -2.96 -4.30
CA TYR A 306 -22.67 -4.09 -3.65
C TYR A 306 -22.80 -5.25 -4.62
N MET A 307 -22.41 -6.44 -4.17
CA MET A 307 -22.67 -7.69 -4.85
C MET A 307 -22.90 -8.76 -3.77
N THR A 308 -23.97 -9.53 -3.90
CA THR A 308 -24.24 -10.65 -2.99
C THR A 308 -23.11 -11.69 -3.07
N PRO A 309 -22.64 -12.24 -1.93
CA PRO A 309 -21.60 -13.27 -1.91
C PRO A 309 -21.89 -14.42 -2.87
N ARG A 310 -20.88 -14.77 -3.67
CA ARG A 310 -20.90 -15.88 -4.62
C ARG A 310 -19.85 -16.91 -4.24
N ARG A 311 -20.00 -18.12 -4.78
CA ARG A 311 -19.00 -19.16 -4.60
C ARG A 311 -17.74 -18.81 -5.41
N LEU A 312 -16.62 -18.64 -4.73
CA LEU A 312 -15.32 -18.42 -5.36
C LEU A 312 -14.77 -19.74 -5.90
N GLU A 313 -14.37 -19.75 -7.16
CA GLU A 313 -13.76 -20.89 -7.84
C GLU A 313 -12.31 -20.59 -8.25
N ALA A 314 -11.37 -21.27 -7.60
CA ALA A 314 -9.97 -21.38 -8.00
C ALA A 314 -9.33 -22.59 -7.29
N ASP A 315 -8.03 -22.79 -7.46
CA ASP A 315 -7.22 -23.63 -6.59
C ASP A 315 -6.34 -22.74 -5.71
N LEU A 316 -6.23 -23.08 -4.42
CA LEU A 316 -5.26 -22.47 -3.50
C LEU A 316 -3.87 -23.14 -3.60
N GLY A 317 -3.72 -24.14 -4.46
CA GLY A 317 -2.45 -24.81 -4.75
C GLY A 317 -1.47 -23.85 -5.40
N VAL A 318 -0.27 -23.78 -4.83
CA VAL A 318 0.89 -23.12 -5.44
C VAL A 318 1.94 -24.18 -5.72
N ALA A 319 2.53 -24.13 -6.92
CA ALA A 319 3.57 -25.07 -7.32
C ALA A 319 4.78 -24.97 -6.36
N ARG A 320 5.21 -26.11 -5.81
CA ARG A 320 6.31 -26.22 -4.83
C ARG A 320 7.67 -26.30 -5.53
N GLU A 321 7.96 -25.38 -6.44
CA GLU A 321 9.23 -25.38 -7.17
C GLU A 321 10.29 -24.51 -6.48
N ALA A 322 11.57 -24.90 -6.63
CA ALA A 322 12.68 -24.09 -6.14
C ALA A 322 12.79 -22.82 -6.98
N THR A 323 12.62 -21.66 -6.33
CA THR A 323 12.63 -20.36 -6.99
C THR A 323 13.98 -19.69 -6.86
N ASP A 324 14.57 -19.25 -7.99
CA ASP A 324 15.71 -18.34 -7.99
C ASP A 324 15.22 -16.90 -7.76
N TRP A 325 15.34 -16.43 -6.52
CA TRP A 325 14.85 -15.11 -6.12
C TRP A 325 15.62 -13.95 -6.76
N ASP A 326 16.88 -14.14 -7.14
CA ASP A 326 17.65 -13.11 -7.84
C ASP A 326 17.17 -12.97 -9.29
N ALA A 327 16.82 -14.08 -9.95
CA ALA A 327 16.19 -14.07 -11.26
C ALA A 327 14.79 -13.42 -11.22
N VAL A 328 13.99 -13.72 -10.19
CA VAL A 328 12.68 -13.07 -9.98
C VAL A 328 12.84 -11.57 -9.76
N TYR A 329 13.83 -11.15 -8.96
CA TYR A 329 14.11 -9.72 -8.78
C TYR A 329 14.45 -9.03 -10.11
N ALA A 330 15.29 -9.65 -10.93
CA ALA A 330 15.66 -9.12 -12.23
C ALA A 330 14.44 -8.97 -13.17
N ASP A 331 13.54 -9.96 -13.20
CA ASP A 331 12.29 -9.88 -13.97
C ASP A 331 11.37 -8.76 -13.47
N ILE A 332 11.21 -8.63 -12.14
CA ILE A 332 10.40 -7.56 -11.53
C ILE A 332 10.95 -6.19 -11.91
N VAL A 333 12.27 -5.97 -11.79
CA VAL A 333 12.90 -4.69 -12.16
C VAL A 333 12.71 -4.41 -13.66
N GLN A 334 12.85 -5.42 -14.52
CA GLN A 334 12.71 -5.26 -15.96
C GLN A 334 11.27 -4.92 -16.40
N ARG A 335 10.27 -5.47 -15.71
CA ARG A 335 8.85 -5.34 -16.07
C ARG A 335 8.11 -4.30 -15.24
N SER A 336 8.75 -3.67 -14.25
CA SER A 336 8.09 -2.75 -13.34
C SER A 336 7.57 -1.48 -14.06
N PRO A 337 6.25 -1.25 -14.07
CA PRO A 337 5.69 -0.01 -14.60
C PRO A 337 6.06 1.20 -13.71
N GLU A 338 6.30 0.99 -12.40
CA GLU A 338 6.67 2.07 -11.48
C GLU A 338 8.08 2.61 -11.78
N LEU A 339 9.02 1.74 -12.15
CA LEU A 339 10.36 2.14 -12.62
C LEU A 339 10.28 2.80 -14.00
N SER A 340 9.38 2.33 -14.86
CA SER A 340 9.14 2.93 -16.18
C SER A 340 8.59 4.36 -16.07
N ALA A 341 7.69 4.61 -15.10
CA ALA A 341 7.20 5.93 -14.76
C ALA A 341 8.33 6.83 -14.23
N ALA A 342 9.15 6.34 -13.29
CA ALA A 342 10.29 7.09 -12.76
C ALA A 342 11.32 7.44 -13.84
N ALA A 343 11.63 6.51 -14.75
CA ALA A 343 12.50 6.77 -15.89
C ALA A 343 11.93 7.83 -16.85
N ALA A 344 10.59 7.88 -17.02
CA ALA A 344 9.93 8.94 -17.78
C ALA A 344 10.06 10.31 -17.09
N ARG A 345 9.92 10.37 -15.76
CA ARG A 345 10.15 11.60 -14.97
C ARG A 345 11.59 12.11 -15.05
N VAL A 346 12.59 11.22 -15.13
CA VAL A 346 13.99 11.62 -15.41
C VAL A 346 14.11 12.31 -16.78
N ARG A 347 13.45 11.77 -17.81
CA ARG A 347 13.45 12.38 -19.15
C ARG A 347 12.69 13.70 -19.19
N GLU A 348 11.61 13.81 -18.44
CA GLU A 348 10.86 15.05 -18.22
C GLU A 348 11.75 16.12 -17.58
N ALA A 349 12.40 15.81 -16.44
CA ALA A 349 13.31 16.73 -15.77
C ALA A 349 14.48 17.15 -16.68
N SER A 350 15.05 16.21 -17.45
CA SER A 350 16.07 16.52 -18.47
C SER A 350 15.55 17.45 -19.57
N ALA A 351 14.32 17.26 -20.04
CA ALA A 351 13.68 18.15 -21.00
C ALA A 351 13.42 19.54 -20.40
N MET A 352 13.08 19.61 -19.11
CA MET A 352 12.87 20.86 -18.39
C MET A 352 14.15 21.67 -18.28
N VAL A 353 15.30 21.02 -18.03
CA VAL A 353 16.62 21.69 -18.06
C VAL A 353 16.83 22.37 -19.41
N ARG A 354 16.67 21.65 -20.53
CA ARG A 354 16.81 22.23 -21.88
C ARG A 354 15.83 23.38 -22.14
N ARG A 355 14.60 23.27 -21.60
CA ARG A 355 13.60 24.34 -21.70
C ARG A 355 14.04 25.59 -20.93
N GLN A 356 14.60 25.43 -19.73
CA GLN A 356 15.09 26.56 -18.92
C GLN A 356 16.34 27.21 -19.51
N GLU A 357 17.21 26.45 -20.18
CA GLU A 357 18.35 26.97 -20.94
C GLU A 357 17.94 27.85 -22.12
N ALA A 358 16.77 27.60 -22.72
CA ALA A 358 16.22 28.41 -23.81
C ALA A 358 15.45 29.65 -23.34
N GLN A 359 15.11 29.76 -22.05
CA GLN A 359 14.33 30.87 -21.49
C GLN A 359 14.96 32.25 -21.73
N PRO A 360 16.29 32.45 -21.64
CA PRO A 360 16.92 33.76 -21.85
C PRO A 360 16.78 34.30 -23.26
N ILE A 361 16.44 33.47 -24.26
CA ILE A 361 16.23 33.94 -25.64
C ILE A 361 14.90 34.71 -25.67
N PRO A 362 14.89 36.03 -25.92
CA PRO A 362 13.68 36.82 -25.77
C PRO A 362 12.69 36.56 -26.91
N ASN A 363 11.41 36.65 -26.59
CA ASN A 363 10.34 36.66 -27.59
C ASN A 363 10.29 38.04 -28.25
N ILE A 364 9.73 38.10 -29.46
CA ILE A 364 9.63 39.35 -30.23
C ILE A 364 8.16 39.74 -30.30
N ASN A 365 7.81 40.93 -29.81
CA ASN A 365 6.48 41.51 -29.95
C ASN A 365 6.48 42.45 -31.16
N VAL A 366 5.46 42.31 -32.00
CA VAL A 366 5.21 43.19 -33.13
C VAL A 366 3.80 43.73 -33.02
N GLN A 367 3.68 45.05 -32.89
CA GLN A 367 2.41 45.75 -32.86
C GLN A 367 2.28 46.60 -34.12
N LEU A 368 1.14 46.46 -34.80
CA LEU A 368 0.74 47.29 -35.92
C LEU A 368 -0.56 48.00 -35.56
N GLY A 369 -0.55 49.33 -35.59
CA GLY A 369 -1.71 50.17 -35.33
C GLY A 369 -2.04 51.10 -36.50
N ALA A 370 -3.31 51.44 -36.65
CA ALA A 370 -3.79 52.41 -37.61
C ALA A 370 -4.92 53.25 -37.00
N GLY A 371 -5.01 54.52 -37.41
CA GLY A 371 -5.96 55.45 -36.80
C GLY A 371 -6.02 56.80 -37.49
N VAL A 372 -6.53 57.79 -36.77
CA VAL A 372 -6.63 59.18 -37.20
C VAL A 372 -6.03 60.12 -36.16
N ASP A 373 -5.41 61.19 -36.65
CA ASP A 373 -4.92 62.30 -35.84
C ASP A 373 -5.79 63.53 -36.14
N ASN A 374 -6.62 63.92 -35.17
CA ASN A 374 -7.58 65.01 -35.34
C ASN A 374 -6.91 66.41 -35.37
N GLY A 375 -5.63 66.52 -35.00
CA GLY A 375 -4.86 67.77 -35.10
C GLY A 375 -4.28 68.05 -36.46
N THR A 376 -4.13 67.01 -37.28
CA THR A 376 -3.63 67.14 -38.66
C THR A 376 -4.65 66.70 -39.71
N ASP A 377 -5.78 66.13 -39.30
CA ASP A 377 -6.80 65.49 -40.16
C ASP A 377 -6.18 64.43 -41.09
N ALA A 378 -5.15 63.74 -40.60
CA ALA A 378 -4.38 62.75 -41.33
C ALA A 378 -4.56 61.35 -40.74
N GLY A 379 -4.44 60.32 -41.58
CA GLY A 379 -4.34 58.95 -41.13
C GLY A 379 -2.97 58.67 -40.51
N LEU A 380 -2.94 57.89 -39.42
CA LEU A 380 -1.72 57.42 -38.76
C LEU A 380 -1.55 55.92 -38.94
N ILE A 381 -0.29 55.48 -39.09
CA ILE A 381 0.11 54.07 -39.04
C ILE A 381 1.30 53.96 -38.08
N ASN A 382 1.18 53.10 -37.09
CA ASN A 382 2.20 52.87 -36.06
C ASN A 382 2.72 51.43 -36.17
N LEU A 383 4.04 51.27 -36.27
CA LEU A 383 4.71 49.97 -36.18
C LEU A 383 5.66 49.99 -34.97
N GLN A 384 5.46 49.06 -34.05
CA GLN A 384 6.35 48.85 -32.91
C GLN A 384 6.88 47.42 -32.93
N VAL A 385 8.19 47.27 -32.77
CA VAL A 385 8.86 45.98 -32.60
C VAL A 385 9.68 46.05 -31.32
N GLY A 386 9.49 45.10 -30.42
CA GLY A 386 10.16 45.09 -29.13
C GLY A 386 10.54 43.67 -28.69
N ALA A 387 11.61 43.56 -27.91
CA ALA A 387 12.01 42.33 -27.24
C ALA A 387 12.76 42.71 -25.94
N PRO A 388 12.53 42.02 -24.81
CA PRO A 388 13.30 42.25 -23.60
C PRO A 388 14.77 41.84 -23.81
N ILE A 389 15.72 42.63 -23.32
CA ILE A 389 17.14 42.26 -23.35
C ILE A 389 17.54 41.77 -21.95
N PRO A 390 17.91 40.49 -21.77
CA PRO A 390 18.22 39.92 -20.47
C PRO A 390 19.60 40.38 -19.97
N VAL A 391 19.69 41.59 -19.41
CA VAL A 391 20.96 42.15 -18.89
C VAL A 391 21.25 41.67 -17.47
N HIS A 392 20.23 41.63 -16.61
CA HIS A 392 20.38 41.29 -15.19
C HIS A 392 19.85 39.90 -14.82
N ASN A 393 18.97 39.35 -15.66
CA ASN A 393 18.31 38.08 -15.41
C ASN A 393 18.52 37.15 -16.63
N ASP A 394 19.52 36.29 -16.51
CA ASP A 394 19.88 35.24 -17.48
C ASP A 394 19.27 33.88 -17.12
N ASN A 395 18.28 33.85 -16.22
CA ASN A 395 17.58 32.65 -15.77
C ASN A 395 18.45 31.61 -15.02
N HIS A 396 19.67 31.95 -14.56
CA HIS A 396 20.59 30.99 -13.92
C HIS A 396 19.98 30.24 -12.72
N GLY A 397 19.14 30.91 -11.91
CA GLY A 397 18.48 30.30 -10.76
C GLY A 397 17.50 29.19 -11.15
N ASN A 398 16.67 29.41 -12.18
CA ASN A 398 15.72 28.41 -12.67
C ASN A 398 16.40 27.26 -13.41
N ILE A 399 17.52 27.52 -14.09
CA ILE A 399 18.36 26.48 -14.69
C ILE A 399 18.94 25.57 -13.60
N SER A 400 19.50 26.17 -12.53
CA SER A 400 20.03 25.43 -11.38
C SER A 400 18.95 24.60 -10.68
N ALA A 401 17.75 25.17 -10.49
CA ALA A 401 16.62 24.45 -9.92
C ALA A 401 16.19 23.26 -10.79
N ALA A 402 16.10 23.43 -12.11
CA ALA A 402 15.77 22.33 -13.03
C ALA A 402 16.84 21.22 -13.02
N TYR A 403 18.12 21.58 -12.88
CA TYR A 403 19.20 20.59 -12.76
C TYR A 403 19.12 19.82 -11.43
N ALA A 404 18.84 20.50 -10.32
CA ALA A 404 18.62 19.85 -9.03
C ALA A 404 17.43 18.87 -9.08
N GLU A 405 16.36 19.25 -9.79
CA GLU A 405 15.21 18.38 -10.01
C GLU A 405 15.55 17.15 -10.87
N TYR A 406 16.38 17.31 -11.90
CA TYR A 406 16.91 16.17 -12.67
C TYR A 406 17.74 15.22 -11.80
N CYS A 407 18.59 15.75 -10.92
CA CYS A 407 19.34 14.94 -9.95
C CYS A 407 18.39 14.20 -9.00
N ARG A 408 17.35 14.88 -8.47
CA ARG A 408 16.33 14.28 -7.62
C ARG A 408 15.62 13.12 -8.32
N ALA A 409 15.13 13.34 -9.55
CA ALA A 409 14.46 12.32 -10.35
C ALA A 409 15.38 11.12 -10.65
N THR A 410 16.67 11.35 -10.85
CA THR A 410 17.66 10.27 -11.08
C THR A 410 17.85 9.43 -9.82
N HIS A 411 17.98 10.06 -8.65
CA HIS A 411 18.08 9.33 -7.38
C HIS A 411 16.78 8.61 -7.00
N GLU A 412 15.62 9.11 -7.45
CA GLU A 412 14.34 8.47 -7.24
C GLU A 412 14.27 7.07 -7.89
N VAL A 413 14.82 6.89 -9.09
CA VAL A 413 14.93 5.56 -9.73
C VAL A 413 15.71 4.61 -8.83
N ARG A 414 16.86 5.04 -8.30
CA ARG A 414 17.68 4.21 -7.41
C ARG A 414 16.97 3.91 -6.08
N ARG A 415 16.23 4.88 -5.53
CA ARG A 415 15.41 4.67 -4.33
C ARG A 415 14.34 3.61 -4.56
N LEU A 416 13.68 3.62 -5.72
CA LEU A 416 12.67 2.63 -6.10
C LEU A 416 13.26 1.23 -6.29
N GLU A 417 14.43 1.09 -6.91
CA GLU A 417 15.13 -0.20 -7.03
C GLU A 417 15.44 -0.83 -5.67
N LEU A 418 15.93 -0.01 -4.71
CA LEU A 418 16.21 -0.46 -3.34
C LEU A 418 14.91 -0.81 -2.60
N SER A 419 13.85 -0.01 -2.80
CA SER A 419 12.52 -0.27 -2.25
C SER A 419 11.93 -1.58 -2.78
N LEU A 420 12.06 -1.86 -4.09
CA LEU A 420 11.65 -3.13 -4.69
C LEU A 420 12.40 -4.31 -4.07
N ARG A 421 13.71 -4.18 -3.87
CA ARG A 421 14.51 -5.23 -3.23
C ARG A 421 14.03 -5.52 -1.81
N ALA A 422 13.76 -4.48 -1.02
CA ALA A 422 13.24 -4.62 0.34
C ALA A 422 11.79 -5.15 0.40
N ARG A 423 10.94 -4.78 -0.57
CA ARG A 423 9.59 -5.35 -0.72
C ARG A 423 9.65 -6.83 -1.10
N LEU A 424 10.54 -7.21 -2.02
CA LEU A 424 10.72 -8.59 -2.43
C LEU A 424 11.19 -9.45 -1.26
N ALA A 425 12.22 -9.01 -0.52
CA ALA A 425 12.74 -9.76 0.62
C ALA A 425 11.64 -10.09 1.65
N ARG A 426 10.73 -9.14 1.92
CA ARG A 426 9.57 -9.39 2.79
C ARG A 426 8.57 -10.37 2.19
N ALA A 427 8.22 -10.20 0.91
CA ALA A 427 7.29 -11.11 0.23
C ALA A 427 7.85 -12.54 0.12
N VAL A 428 9.16 -12.70 -0.07
CA VAL A 428 9.87 -13.98 -0.05
C VAL A 428 9.79 -14.62 1.33
N GLN A 429 10.04 -13.86 2.39
CA GLN A 429 9.91 -14.38 3.76
C GLN A 429 8.49 -14.86 4.06
N ASP A 430 7.47 -14.09 3.65
CA ASP A 430 6.06 -14.47 3.82
C ASP A 430 5.75 -15.76 3.02
N TYR A 431 6.24 -15.84 1.77
CA TYR A 431 6.09 -17.00 0.89
C TYR A 431 6.74 -18.26 1.47
N GLU A 432 8.02 -18.20 1.85
CA GLU A 432 8.77 -19.33 2.37
C GLU A 432 8.19 -19.83 3.70
N SER A 433 7.77 -18.91 4.57
CA SER A 433 7.10 -19.26 5.84
C SER A 433 5.76 -19.96 5.59
N ALA A 434 4.94 -19.44 4.67
CA ALA A 434 3.66 -20.06 4.34
C ALA A 434 3.84 -21.42 3.63
N LEU A 435 4.83 -21.54 2.75
CA LEU A 435 5.17 -22.78 2.06
C LEU A 435 5.62 -23.86 3.05
N ALA A 436 6.49 -23.51 4.01
CA ALA A 436 6.92 -24.43 5.06
C ALA A 436 5.73 -24.90 5.92
N ALA A 437 4.80 -24.00 6.26
CA ALA A 437 3.59 -24.35 7.00
C ALA A 437 2.68 -25.29 6.20
N VAL A 438 2.39 -24.98 4.93
CA VAL A 438 1.59 -25.83 4.03
C VAL A 438 2.20 -27.22 3.93
N THR A 439 3.50 -27.30 3.66
CA THR A 439 4.24 -28.56 3.54
C THR A 439 4.15 -29.39 4.82
N LYS A 440 4.35 -28.76 6.00
CA LYS A 440 4.29 -29.45 7.28
C LYS A 440 2.89 -29.98 7.60
N TYR A 441 1.86 -29.20 7.32
CA TYR A 441 0.48 -29.64 7.55
C TYR A 441 0.06 -30.76 6.59
N GLU A 442 0.38 -30.63 5.31
CA GLU A 442 -0.04 -31.57 4.27
C GLU A 442 0.70 -32.91 4.36
N ASP A 443 2.02 -32.87 4.57
CA ASP A 443 2.87 -34.06 4.44
C ASP A 443 3.02 -34.82 5.78
N GLU A 444 2.82 -34.16 6.92
CA GLU A 444 3.04 -34.76 8.26
C GLU A 444 1.82 -34.63 9.19
N ILE A 445 1.39 -33.41 9.52
CA ILE A 445 0.42 -33.19 10.62
C ILE A 445 -0.98 -33.72 10.28
N LEU A 446 -1.51 -33.45 9.09
CA LEU A 446 -2.86 -33.90 8.71
C LEU A 446 -2.96 -35.42 8.52
N PRO A 447 -2.00 -36.11 7.87
CA PRO A 447 -1.96 -37.56 7.85
C PRO A 447 -1.97 -38.17 9.27
N ASP A 448 -1.11 -37.69 10.16
CA ASP A 448 -1.03 -38.19 11.54
C ASP A 448 -2.29 -37.87 12.35
N ALA A 449 -2.84 -36.66 12.23
CA ALA A 449 -4.06 -36.26 12.92
C ALA A 449 -5.27 -37.08 12.42
N GLY A 450 -5.37 -37.32 11.11
CA GLY A 450 -6.42 -38.13 10.50
C GLY A 450 -6.34 -39.60 10.93
N GLN A 451 -5.13 -40.17 10.95
CA GLN A 451 -4.90 -41.53 11.40
C GLN A 451 -5.17 -41.68 12.92
N THR A 452 -4.74 -40.70 13.72
CA THR A 452 -5.00 -40.68 15.17
C THR A 452 -6.50 -40.60 15.47
N LEU A 453 -7.24 -39.78 14.72
CA LEU A 453 -8.69 -39.71 14.82
C LEU A 453 -9.34 -41.05 14.50
N LYS A 454 -8.96 -41.68 13.38
CA LYS A 454 -9.49 -42.98 12.97
C LYS A 454 -9.26 -44.06 14.02
N LEU A 455 -8.04 -44.16 14.56
CA LEU A 455 -7.70 -45.15 15.59
C LEU A 455 -8.41 -44.87 16.91
N SER A 456 -8.53 -43.60 17.30
CA SER A 456 -9.20 -43.19 18.54
C SER A 456 -10.71 -43.48 18.49
N GLU A 457 -11.35 -43.29 17.34
CA GLU A 457 -12.75 -43.68 17.13
C GLU A 457 -12.96 -45.19 17.17
N GLN A 458 -12.01 -45.98 16.64
CA GLN A 458 -12.07 -47.44 16.72
C GLN A 458 -11.89 -47.95 18.15
N ALA A 459 -10.89 -47.45 18.88
CA ALA A 459 -10.63 -47.80 20.27
C ALA A 459 -11.80 -47.43 21.18
N TYR A 460 -12.44 -46.28 20.95
CA TYR A 460 -13.66 -45.90 21.67
C TYR A 460 -14.83 -46.85 21.41
N LYS A 461 -15.06 -47.26 20.15
CA LYS A 461 -16.08 -48.27 19.83
C LYS A 461 -15.79 -49.63 20.49
N ALA A 462 -14.52 -49.97 20.67
CA ALA A 462 -14.09 -51.18 21.37
C ALA A 462 -14.14 -51.04 22.91
N GLY A 463 -14.44 -49.86 23.46
CA GLY A 463 -14.43 -49.59 24.89
C GLY A 463 -13.03 -49.42 25.50
N GLU A 464 -12.00 -49.30 24.68
CA GLU A 464 -10.59 -49.20 25.10
C GLU A 464 -10.13 -47.75 25.34
N LEU A 465 -10.90 -46.76 24.85
CA LEU A 465 -10.61 -45.35 24.99
C LEU A 465 -11.81 -44.60 25.56
N ASP A 466 -11.56 -43.61 26.42
CA ASP A 466 -12.61 -42.75 26.96
C ASP A 466 -13.13 -41.75 25.90
N PHE A 467 -14.42 -41.38 26.01
CA PHE A 467 -15.07 -40.48 25.07
C PHE A 467 -14.43 -39.08 25.05
N LEU A 468 -14.02 -38.57 26.21
CA LEU A 468 -13.36 -37.26 26.32
C LEU A 468 -12.08 -37.21 25.47
N GLN A 469 -11.32 -38.31 25.45
CA GLN A 469 -10.11 -38.40 24.65
C GLN A 469 -10.42 -38.33 23.15
N VAL A 470 -11.52 -38.93 22.69
CA VAL A 470 -11.98 -38.81 21.29
C VAL A 470 -12.34 -37.37 20.95
N LEU A 471 -13.01 -36.65 21.85
CA LEU A 471 -13.37 -35.25 21.63
C LEU A 471 -12.12 -34.35 21.48
N ILE A 472 -11.08 -34.58 22.30
CA ILE A 472 -9.78 -33.90 22.17
C ILE A 472 -9.17 -34.18 20.80
N VAL A 473 -9.09 -35.44 20.39
CA VAL A 473 -8.49 -35.82 19.10
C VAL A 473 -9.27 -35.22 17.92
N ARG A 474 -10.60 -35.23 17.97
CA ARG A 474 -11.47 -34.58 16.97
C ARG A 474 -11.19 -33.08 16.88
N ARG A 475 -11.07 -32.40 18.03
CA ARG A 475 -10.73 -30.98 18.09
C ARG A 475 -9.37 -30.71 17.48
N THR A 476 -8.35 -31.51 17.81
CA THR A 476 -7.01 -31.37 17.23
C THR A 476 -7.02 -31.54 15.71
N TYR A 477 -7.77 -32.51 15.18
CA TYR A 477 -7.92 -32.70 13.73
C TYR A 477 -8.62 -31.49 13.08
N PHE A 478 -9.70 -30.98 13.68
CA PHE A 478 -10.39 -29.77 13.22
C PHE A 478 -9.47 -28.56 13.18
N ASP A 479 -8.82 -28.25 14.31
CA ASP A 479 -7.93 -27.10 14.44
C ASP A 479 -6.77 -27.19 13.43
N SER A 480 -6.24 -28.40 13.19
CA SER A 480 -5.18 -28.63 12.19
C SER A 480 -5.67 -28.37 10.76
N ASN A 481 -6.90 -28.78 10.43
CA ASN A 481 -7.49 -28.53 9.11
C ASN A 481 -7.70 -27.03 8.85
N ILE A 482 -8.21 -26.30 9.86
CA ILE A 482 -8.39 -24.84 9.78
C ILE A 482 -7.05 -24.13 9.57
N ARG A 483 -6.01 -24.51 10.32
CA ARG A 483 -4.66 -23.94 10.16
C ARG A 483 -4.04 -24.25 8.81
N TYR A 484 -4.29 -25.43 8.25
CA TYR A 484 -3.85 -25.79 6.92
C TYR A 484 -4.51 -24.90 5.84
N ILE A 485 -5.83 -24.71 5.90
CA ILE A 485 -6.56 -23.82 4.99
C ILE A 485 -6.01 -22.39 5.07
N GLN A 486 -5.76 -21.88 6.28
CA GLN A 486 -5.16 -20.57 6.49
C GLN A 486 -3.76 -20.47 5.87
N ALA A 487 -2.92 -21.47 6.07
CA ALA A 487 -1.56 -21.51 5.50
C ALA A 487 -1.60 -21.52 3.96
N ARG A 488 -2.53 -22.27 3.34
CA ARG A 488 -2.73 -22.25 1.89
C ARG A 488 -3.17 -20.88 1.38
N GLY A 489 -4.10 -20.23 2.08
CA GLY A 489 -4.53 -18.86 1.76
C GLY A 489 -3.38 -17.86 1.82
N GLN A 490 -2.53 -17.95 2.85
CA GLN A 490 -1.34 -17.10 3.01
C GLN A 490 -0.32 -17.34 1.91
N LEU A 491 -0.07 -18.60 1.54
CA LEU A 491 0.84 -18.96 0.46
C LEU A 491 0.35 -18.40 -0.89
N ALA A 492 -0.94 -18.57 -1.20
CA ALA A 492 -1.54 -18.05 -2.42
C ALA A 492 -1.48 -16.51 -2.48
N GLN A 493 -1.73 -15.81 -1.36
CA GLN A 493 -1.59 -14.36 -1.27
C GLN A 493 -0.14 -13.89 -1.46
N ALA A 494 0.83 -14.52 -0.79
CA ALA A 494 2.25 -14.19 -0.94
C ALA A 494 2.72 -14.40 -2.39
N ASN A 495 2.29 -15.49 -3.01
CA ASN A 495 2.58 -15.77 -4.42
C ASN A 495 1.95 -14.72 -5.36
N ALA A 496 0.66 -14.40 -5.14
CA ALA A 496 -0.04 -13.36 -5.90
C ALA A 496 0.68 -12.01 -5.82
N ARG A 497 1.21 -11.64 -4.64
CA ARG A 497 1.98 -10.41 -4.43
C ARG A 497 3.28 -10.38 -5.23
N ILE A 498 4.01 -11.49 -5.29
CA ILE A 498 5.27 -11.62 -6.06
C ILE A 498 4.98 -11.54 -7.56
N HIS A 499 4.03 -12.34 -8.06
CA HIS A 499 3.59 -12.28 -9.46
C HIS A 499 3.01 -10.91 -9.85
N GLY A 500 2.42 -10.22 -8.88
CA GLY A 500 1.89 -8.87 -8.99
C GLY A 500 2.94 -7.75 -9.02
N LEU A 501 4.22 -8.09 -9.24
CA LEU A 501 5.36 -7.16 -9.24
C LEU A 501 5.51 -6.38 -7.92
N LEU A 502 4.99 -6.93 -6.81
CA LEU A 502 5.01 -6.30 -5.47
C LEU A 502 4.24 -4.98 -5.39
N LEU A 503 3.41 -4.71 -6.39
CA LEU A 503 2.55 -3.54 -6.46
C LEU A 503 1.22 -3.86 -5.80
N THR A 504 0.93 -3.19 -4.68
CA THR A 504 -0.31 -3.29 -3.92
C THR A 504 -0.90 -1.90 -3.68
N GLY A 505 -2.11 -1.79 -3.16
CA GLY A 505 -2.76 -0.51 -2.90
C GLY A 505 -3.54 -0.01 -4.11
N GLY A 506 -4.37 -0.88 -4.69
CA GLY A 506 -5.22 -0.61 -5.85
C GLY A 506 -6.35 0.40 -5.58
N LEU A 507 -6.59 0.77 -4.34
CA LEU A 507 -7.47 1.91 -3.98
C LEU A 507 -6.69 3.15 -3.55
N ASP A 508 -5.38 3.03 -3.31
CA ASP A 508 -4.54 4.14 -2.89
C ASP A 508 -4.23 5.03 -4.09
N ILE A 509 -4.46 6.34 -3.92
CA ILE A 509 -4.06 7.34 -4.91
C ILE A 509 -2.58 7.66 -4.63
N ASN A 510 -1.74 7.59 -5.67
CA ASN A 510 -0.35 8.04 -5.57
C ASN A 510 -0.32 9.51 -5.08
N ALA A 511 0.20 9.73 -3.86
CA ALA A 511 0.26 11.04 -3.21
C ALA A 511 1.08 12.10 -3.99
N ASP A 512 1.93 11.66 -4.91
CA ASP A 512 2.74 12.51 -5.80
C ASP A 512 1.92 13.34 -6.80
N THR A 513 0.60 13.14 -6.90
CA THR A 513 -0.26 14.05 -7.68
C THR A 513 -0.38 15.44 -7.04
N SER A 514 -0.21 15.55 -5.72
CA SER A 514 -0.33 16.83 -5.00
C SER A 514 0.91 17.72 -5.10
N ALA A 515 2.10 17.13 -5.27
CA ALA A 515 3.35 17.88 -5.42
C ALA A 515 3.49 18.51 -6.83
N ASP A 516 2.80 17.94 -7.82
CA ASP A 516 2.86 18.40 -9.22
C ASP A 516 2.03 19.68 -9.47
N ASP A 517 1.14 20.04 -8.54
CA ASP A 517 0.44 21.34 -8.55
C ASP A 517 1.41 22.53 -8.33
N GLY A 518 2.59 22.29 -7.73
CA GLY A 518 3.63 23.30 -7.58
C GLY A 518 4.27 23.73 -8.92
N LEU A 519 4.28 22.83 -9.91
CA LEU A 519 4.83 23.12 -11.24
C LEU A 519 3.81 23.79 -12.17
N ARG A 520 2.49 23.65 -11.91
CA ARG A 520 1.44 24.42 -12.62
C ARG A 520 1.63 25.93 -12.48
N GLY A 521 2.17 26.39 -11.36
CA GLY A 521 2.48 27.82 -11.14
C GLY A 521 3.75 28.31 -11.84
N GLN A 522 4.68 27.41 -12.16
CA GLN A 522 5.95 27.76 -12.82
C GLN A 522 5.89 27.57 -14.34
N SER A 523 4.98 26.73 -14.83
CA SER A 523 4.75 26.56 -16.25
C SER A 523 3.81 27.65 -16.77
N PHE A 524 4.39 28.58 -17.54
CA PHE A 524 3.72 29.49 -18.49
C PHE A 524 3.33 30.91 -18.03
N GLY A 525 3.63 31.32 -16.79
CA GLY A 525 3.46 32.71 -16.33
C GLY A 525 4.55 33.69 -16.77
N GLY A 526 5.61 33.21 -17.42
CA GLY A 526 6.69 34.04 -17.96
C GLY A 526 6.99 33.66 -19.41
N GLN A 527 6.14 34.12 -20.33
CA GLN A 527 6.49 34.16 -21.75
C GLN A 527 7.58 35.22 -21.98
#